data_AF-A0A7S0SD88-F1
#
_entry.id   AF-A0A7S0SD88-F1
#
_cell.length_a   1.000
_cell.length_b   1.000
_cell.length_c   1.000
_cell.angle_alpha   90.00
_cell.angle_beta   90.00
_cell.angle_gamma   90.00
#
_symmetry.space_group_name_H-M   'P 1'
#
loop_
_entity.id
_entity.type
_entity.pdbx_description
1 polymer ?
#
loop_
_entity_poly.entity_id
_entity_poly.type
_entity_poly.pdbx_seq_one_letter_code
_entity_poly.pdbx_strand_id
1 'polypeptide(L)'
;SKMGSDVGGNTPEAAAVATEPATADDILVRRYPATVVEVDRLYAIEDPDDEPFKSKYAASALLEELEAQLTPLLTKIITTTTAAMEATKLGDDGGEKGANASASADDRDASREALLDVRALLTYRRGAIAVDTEEWARGEALLMTALEGLCRPTASSHWSSAECRAALLDTNNLLGVLWTNRSEPDRALPFLRDAQAVYNAHDSSGGGGG
;
A
#
# COMPACT_ATOMS: atom_id res chain seq x y z
N SER A 1 45.12 28.92 -43.98
CA SER A 1 45.42 28.10 -42.80
C SER A 1 44.60 28.54 -41.60
N LYS A 2 43.74 27.61 -41.14
CA LYS A 2 43.38 27.32 -39.73
C LYS A 2 42.56 28.39 -38.98
N MET A 3 41.52 28.05 -38.22
CA MET A 3 40.86 26.77 -37.90
C MET A 3 39.49 27.13 -37.32
N GLY A 4 38.43 26.49 -37.80
CA GLY A 4 37.11 26.54 -37.17
C GLY A 4 37.11 25.69 -35.90
N SER A 5 36.60 26.27 -34.81
CA SER A 5 36.36 25.56 -33.56
C SER A 5 34.89 25.14 -33.53
N ASP A 6 34.63 23.95 -34.06
CA ASP A 6 33.33 23.28 -33.91
C ASP A 6 33.48 22.30 -32.74
N VAL A 7 33.06 22.74 -31.55
CA VAL A 7 33.01 21.88 -30.36
C VAL A 7 31.61 21.30 -30.30
N GLY A 8 31.43 20.18 -31.02
CA GLY A 8 30.27 19.33 -30.89
C GLY A 8 30.19 18.80 -29.47
N GLY A 9 29.20 19.29 -28.71
CA GLY A 9 28.87 18.81 -27.38
C GLY A 9 28.42 17.36 -27.46
N ASN A 10 29.30 16.47 -27.00
CA ASN A 10 28.99 15.08 -26.72
C ASN A 10 28.13 15.05 -25.45
N THR A 11 26.81 15.02 -25.59
CA THR A 11 25.91 14.68 -24.49
C THR A 11 25.88 13.16 -24.41
N PRO A 12 26.31 12.52 -23.30
CA PRO A 12 26.01 11.12 -23.10
C PRO A 12 24.51 11.03 -22.85
N GLU A 13 23.80 10.50 -23.85
CA GLU A 13 22.45 9.95 -23.70
C GLU A 13 22.50 8.96 -22.54
N ALA A 14 21.97 9.39 -21.39
CA ALA A 14 21.83 8.54 -20.23
C ALA A 14 20.91 7.40 -20.64
N ALA A 15 21.50 6.26 -21.01
CA ALA A 15 20.78 5.02 -21.21
C ALA A 15 19.98 4.78 -19.94
N ALA A 16 18.66 4.95 -20.04
CA ALA A 16 17.74 4.53 -19.00
C ALA A 16 18.02 3.05 -18.76
N VAL A 17 18.70 2.77 -17.64
CA VAL A 17 18.86 1.40 -17.14
C VAL A 17 17.43 0.91 -16.92
N ALA A 18 16.93 0.14 -17.88
CA ALA A 18 15.64 -0.50 -17.80
C ALA A 18 15.69 -1.40 -16.57
N THR A 19 15.16 -0.89 -15.47
CA THR A 19 15.07 -1.62 -14.22
C THR A 19 14.14 -2.78 -14.50
N GLU A 20 14.60 -4.02 -14.28
CA GLU A 20 13.74 -5.18 -14.48
C GLU A 20 12.42 -5.00 -13.73
N PRO A 21 11.27 -5.35 -14.36
CA PRO A 21 9.98 -5.17 -13.72
C PRO A 21 9.95 -5.96 -12.42
N ALA A 22 9.58 -5.29 -11.32
CA ALA A 22 9.53 -5.90 -10.00
C ALA A 22 8.63 -7.15 -10.01
N THR A 23 9.00 -8.21 -9.30
CA THR A 23 8.14 -9.36 -9.06
C THR A 23 7.32 -9.18 -7.78
N ALA A 24 6.30 -10.02 -7.56
CA ALA A 24 5.54 -10.01 -6.31
C ALA A 24 6.46 -10.19 -5.09
N ASP A 25 7.32 -11.21 -5.12
CA ASP A 25 8.29 -11.48 -4.06
C ASP A 25 9.27 -10.31 -3.84
N ASP A 26 9.75 -9.68 -4.92
CA ASP A 26 10.64 -8.54 -4.82
C ASP A 26 9.97 -7.35 -4.09
N ILE A 27 8.68 -7.11 -4.37
CA ILE A 27 7.90 -6.09 -3.64
C ILE A 27 7.70 -6.50 -2.19
N LEU A 28 7.17 -7.70 -1.94
CA LEU A 28 6.73 -8.15 -0.62
C LEU A 28 7.89 -8.34 0.36
N VAL A 29 8.99 -8.94 -0.09
CA VAL A 29 10.09 -9.38 0.79
C VAL A 29 11.19 -8.33 0.88
N ARG A 30 11.42 -7.54 -0.17
CA ARG A 30 12.56 -6.63 -0.24
C ARG A 30 12.16 -5.16 -0.27
N ARG A 31 11.38 -4.74 -1.27
CA ARG A 31 11.12 -3.30 -1.48
C ARG A 31 10.21 -2.72 -0.40
N TYR A 32 9.10 -3.37 -0.08
CA TYR A 32 8.15 -2.87 0.93
C TYR A 32 8.81 -2.71 2.31
N PRO A 33 9.48 -3.72 2.90
CA PRO A 33 10.12 -3.55 4.19
C PRO A 33 11.21 -2.47 4.18
N ALA A 34 12.03 -2.40 3.13
CA ALA A 34 13.06 -1.38 3.01
C ALA A 34 12.48 0.05 2.91
N THR A 35 11.39 0.22 2.14
CA THR A 35 10.68 1.49 2.03
C THR A 35 10.08 1.91 3.37
N VAL A 36 9.48 0.99 4.12
CA VAL A 36 8.93 1.28 5.45
C VAL A 36 10.03 1.77 6.40
N VAL A 37 11.18 1.09 6.43
CA VAL A 37 12.31 1.51 7.27
C VAL A 37 12.79 2.92 6.93
N GLU A 38 12.90 3.27 5.65
CA GLU A 38 13.32 4.62 5.26
C GLU A 38 12.24 5.67 5.54
N VAL A 39 10.96 5.33 5.35
CA VAL A 39 9.83 6.19 5.73
C VAL A 39 9.88 6.50 7.23
N ASP A 40 10.04 5.48 8.07
CA ASP A 40 10.14 5.66 9.52
C ASP A 40 11.39 6.50 9.90
N ARG A 41 12.51 6.32 9.19
CA ARG A 41 13.71 7.14 9.37
C ARG A 41 13.46 8.61 9.03
N LEU A 42 12.76 8.90 7.93
CA LEU A 42 12.42 10.24 7.50
C LEU A 42 11.43 10.91 8.47
N TYR A 43 10.48 10.15 9.01
CA TYR A 43 9.54 10.63 10.02
C TYR A 43 10.20 11.08 11.33
N ALA A 44 11.37 10.53 11.64
CA ALA A 44 12.14 10.90 12.83
C ALA A 44 12.99 12.18 12.65
N ILE A 45 13.03 12.75 11.44
CA ILE A 45 13.78 13.98 11.16
C ILE A 45 12.93 15.18 11.56
N GLU A 46 13.50 16.07 12.37
CA GLU A 46 12.96 17.40 12.62
C GLU A 46 13.38 18.33 11.47
N ASP A 47 12.42 18.71 10.64
CA ASP A 47 12.65 19.67 9.56
C ASP A 47 12.77 21.10 10.12
N PRO A 48 13.60 21.96 9.51
CA PRO A 48 13.75 23.34 9.96
C PRO A 48 12.48 24.17 9.64
N ASP A 49 12.23 25.21 10.43
CA ASP A 49 11.02 26.04 10.33
C ASP A 49 10.86 26.73 8.96
N ASP A 50 11.96 26.97 8.23
CA ASP A 50 11.95 27.58 6.89
C ASP A 50 11.63 26.59 5.76
N GLU A 51 11.78 25.28 6.01
CA GLU A 51 11.40 24.21 5.09
C GLU A 51 10.59 23.11 5.81
N PRO A 52 9.41 23.42 6.37
CA PRO A 52 8.65 22.49 7.19
C PRO A 52 8.19 21.27 6.36
N PHE A 53 8.17 20.11 7.01
CA PHE A 53 7.68 18.83 6.47
C PHE A 53 8.44 18.25 5.27
N LYS A 54 9.59 18.81 4.90
CA LYS A 54 10.43 18.32 3.80
C LYS A 54 10.68 16.80 3.88
N SER A 55 10.99 16.29 5.06
CA SER A 55 11.25 14.86 5.27
C SER A 55 9.97 14.02 5.12
N LYS A 56 8.81 14.54 5.54
CA LYS A 56 7.50 13.87 5.33
C LYS A 56 7.11 13.84 3.85
N TYR A 57 7.38 14.89 3.09
CA TYR A 57 7.17 14.88 1.64
C TYR A 57 8.09 13.89 0.93
N ALA A 58 9.36 13.78 1.37
CA ALA A 58 10.26 12.75 0.86
C ALA A 58 9.75 11.34 1.15
N ALA A 59 9.21 11.11 2.35
CA ALA A 59 8.59 9.83 2.71
C ALA A 59 7.37 9.52 1.80
N SER A 60 6.52 10.52 1.54
CA SER A 60 5.38 10.35 0.63
C SER A 60 5.82 9.99 -0.78
N ALA A 61 6.91 10.58 -1.28
CA ALA A 61 7.44 10.28 -2.61
C ALA A 61 7.92 8.82 -2.74
N LEU A 62 8.59 8.28 -1.69
CA LEU A 62 9.00 6.87 -1.66
C LEU A 62 7.80 5.91 -1.71
N LEU A 63 6.73 6.24 -1.00
CA LEU A 63 5.49 5.45 -0.99
C LEU A 63 4.81 5.48 -2.36
N GLU A 64 4.77 6.65 -3.02
CA GLU A 64 4.22 6.81 -4.37
C GLU A 64 5.01 6.04 -5.43
N GLU A 65 6.34 6.06 -5.33
CA GLU A 65 7.20 5.29 -6.22
C GLU A 65 6.97 3.79 -6.08
N LEU A 66 6.83 3.29 -4.84
CA LEU A 66 6.55 1.88 -4.62
C LEU A 66 5.14 1.48 -5.11
N GLU A 67 4.14 2.34 -4.92
CA GLU A 67 2.79 2.13 -5.43
C GLU A 67 2.75 2.06 -6.97
N ALA A 68 3.56 2.89 -7.65
CA ALA A 68 3.69 2.86 -9.10
C ALA A 68 4.26 1.52 -9.62
N GLN A 69 5.13 0.87 -8.85
CA GLN A 69 5.68 -0.45 -9.19
C GLN A 69 4.69 -1.59 -8.87
N LEU A 70 3.88 -1.42 -7.83
CA LEU A 70 2.87 -2.39 -7.38
C LEU A 70 1.66 -2.46 -8.33
N THR A 71 1.20 -1.32 -8.83
CA THR A 71 0.03 -1.18 -9.70
C THR A 71 0.01 -2.10 -10.93
N PRO A 72 1.09 -2.20 -11.74
CA PRO A 72 1.10 -3.10 -12.90
C PRO A 72 1.04 -4.58 -12.49
N LEU A 73 1.58 -4.96 -11.33
CA LEU A 73 1.51 -6.34 -10.83
C LEU A 73 0.09 -6.73 -10.44
N LEU A 74 -0.59 -5.87 -9.68
CA LEU A 74 -1.99 -6.09 -9.33
C LEU A 74 -2.88 -6.16 -10.57
N THR A 75 -2.66 -5.28 -11.55
CA THR A 75 -3.39 -5.28 -12.83
C THR A 75 -3.18 -6.59 -13.59
N LYS A 76 -1.93 -7.07 -13.68
CA LYS A 76 -1.58 -8.34 -14.32
C LYS A 76 -2.24 -9.53 -13.61
N ILE A 77 -2.23 -9.56 -12.28
CA ILE A 77 -2.85 -10.64 -11.50
C ILE A 77 -4.37 -10.65 -11.74
N ILE A 78 -5.05 -9.51 -11.61
CA ILE A 78 -6.51 -9.40 -11.81
C ILE A 78 -6.89 -9.87 -13.22
N THR A 79 -6.22 -9.36 -14.25
CA THR A 79 -6.52 -9.73 -15.65
C THR A 79 -6.29 -11.22 -15.93
N THR A 80 -5.23 -11.81 -15.37
CA THR A 80 -4.92 -13.23 -15.52
C THR A 80 -5.98 -14.10 -14.83
N THR A 81 -6.42 -13.73 -13.63
CA THR A 81 -7.48 -14.44 -12.89
C THR A 81 -8.80 -14.43 -13.66
N THR A 82 -9.21 -13.28 -14.21
CA THR A 82 -10.45 -13.18 -15.00
C THR A 82 -10.42 -14.08 -16.24
N ALA A 83 -9.32 -14.06 -16.99
CA ALA A 83 -9.15 -14.90 -18.18
C ALA A 83 -9.18 -16.40 -17.85
N ALA A 84 -8.59 -16.81 -16.72
CA ALA A 84 -8.62 -18.20 -16.27
C ALA A 84 -10.04 -18.67 -15.87
N MET A 85 -10.83 -17.81 -15.23
CA MET A 85 -12.24 -18.09 -14.88
C MET A 85 -13.14 -18.20 -16.12
N GLU A 86 -12.85 -17.45 -17.18
CA GLU A 86 -13.57 -17.54 -18.46
C GLU A 86 -13.22 -18.83 -19.22
N ALA A 87 -11.94 -19.20 -19.25
CA ALA A 87 -11.49 -20.43 -19.92
C ALA A 87 -12.03 -21.71 -19.24
N THR A 88 -12.16 -21.72 -17.91
CA THR A 88 -12.70 -22.85 -17.16
C THR A 88 -14.21 -23.03 -17.34
N LYS A 89 -14.96 -21.98 -17.71
CA LYS A 89 -16.39 -22.10 -18.08
C LYS A 89 -16.65 -22.77 -19.43
N LEU A 90 -15.63 -22.97 -20.25
CA LEU A 90 -15.74 -23.50 -21.62
C LEU A 90 -15.22 -24.94 -21.79
N GLY A 91 -14.68 -25.55 -20.72
CA GLY A 91 -14.07 -26.89 -20.76
C GLY A 91 -14.54 -27.78 -19.63
N ASP A 92 -15.78 -28.27 -19.71
CA ASP A 92 -16.25 -29.42 -18.93
C ASP A 92 -16.26 -30.66 -19.86
N ASP A 93 -15.10 -31.30 -20.00
CA ASP A 93 -15.03 -32.72 -20.36
C ASP A 93 -13.89 -33.35 -19.55
N GLY A 94 -14.24 -34.38 -18.78
CA GLY A 94 -13.51 -34.85 -17.61
C GLY A 94 -12.05 -35.22 -17.87
N GLY A 95 -11.13 -34.63 -17.11
CA GLY A 95 -9.71 -35.00 -17.11
C GLY A 95 -9.05 -34.66 -15.78
N GLU A 96 -8.54 -35.69 -15.10
CA GLU A 96 -7.81 -35.63 -13.84
C GLU A 96 -6.54 -34.74 -13.95
N LYS A 97 -6.68 -33.44 -13.66
CA LYS A 97 -5.57 -32.49 -13.47
C LYS A 97 -5.71 -31.77 -12.12
N GLY A 98 -5.98 -32.52 -11.05
CA GLY A 98 -6.56 -31.97 -9.81
C GLY A 98 -5.60 -31.42 -8.74
N ALA A 99 -4.31 -31.75 -8.73
CA ALA A 99 -3.45 -31.47 -7.56
C ALA A 99 -2.38 -30.37 -7.75
N ASN A 100 -1.76 -30.28 -8.94
CA ASN A 100 -0.69 -29.30 -9.19
C ASN A 100 -1.25 -27.92 -9.59
N ALA A 101 -2.41 -27.90 -10.26
CA ALA A 101 -3.06 -26.66 -10.68
C ALA A 101 -3.67 -25.89 -9.49
N SER A 102 -4.22 -26.59 -8.48
CA SER A 102 -4.82 -25.98 -7.30
C SER A 102 -3.79 -25.31 -6.40
N ALA A 103 -2.67 -25.97 -6.10
CA ALA A 103 -1.60 -25.38 -5.29
C ALA A 103 -1.04 -24.09 -5.91
N SER A 104 -0.86 -24.07 -7.23
CA SER A 104 -0.42 -22.87 -7.95
C SER A 104 -1.47 -21.74 -7.99
N ALA A 105 -2.75 -22.05 -7.80
CA ALA A 105 -3.82 -21.07 -7.71
C ALA A 105 -3.87 -20.47 -6.30
N ASP A 106 -3.76 -21.31 -5.27
CA ASP A 106 -3.69 -20.89 -3.87
C ASP A 106 -2.49 -19.95 -3.62
N ASP A 107 -1.31 -20.27 -4.15
CA ASP A 107 -0.12 -19.41 -4.04
C ASP A 107 -0.28 -18.06 -4.75
N ARG A 108 -0.97 -18.05 -5.90
CA ARG A 108 -1.27 -16.81 -6.64
C ARG A 108 -2.27 -15.94 -5.90
N ASP A 109 -3.28 -16.56 -5.30
CA ASP A 109 -4.26 -15.85 -4.47
C ASP A 109 -3.61 -15.31 -3.20
N ALA A 110 -2.73 -16.07 -2.54
CA ALA A 110 -1.98 -15.58 -1.39
C ALA A 110 -1.09 -14.37 -1.75
N SER A 111 -0.37 -14.44 -2.87
CA SER A 111 0.45 -13.32 -3.37
C SER A 111 -0.40 -12.11 -3.74
N ARG A 112 -1.57 -12.33 -4.34
CA ARG A 112 -2.53 -11.26 -4.66
C ARG A 112 -3.01 -10.56 -3.40
N GLU A 113 -3.41 -11.32 -2.40
CA GLU A 113 -3.87 -10.81 -1.11
C GLU A 113 -2.78 -9.97 -0.43
N ALA A 114 -1.55 -10.50 -0.33
CA ALA A 114 -0.43 -9.78 0.26
C ALA A 114 -0.11 -8.47 -0.47
N LEU A 115 -0.17 -8.45 -1.80
CA LEU A 115 0.06 -7.23 -2.59
C LEU A 115 -1.05 -6.19 -2.41
N LEU A 116 -2.31 -6.63 -2.24
CA LEU A 116 -3.43 -5.74 -1.93
C LEU A 116 -3.30 -5.12 -0.54
N ASP A 117 -2.79 -5.89 0.42
CA ASP A 117 -2.51 -5.40 1.77
C ASP A 117 -1.39 -4.37 1.76
N VAL A 118 -0.29 -4.65 1.06
CA VAL A 118 0.78 -3.66 0.85
C VAL A 118 0.21 -2.38 0.23
N ARG A 119 -0.65 -2.47 -0.79
CA ARG A 119 -1.29 -1.27 -1.36
C ARG A 119 -2.05 -0.48 -0.30
N ALA A 120 -2.88 -1.14 0.50
CA ALA A 120 -3.66 -0.48 1.54
C ALA A 120 -2.78 0.18 2.61
N LEU A 121 -1.70 -0.49 3.02
CA LEU A 121 -0.70 0.04 3.97
C LEU A 121 0.04 1.27 3.43
N LEU A 122 0.44 1.25 2.15
CA LEU A 122 1.05 2.41 1.48
C LEU A 122 0.06 3.58 1.42
N THR A 123 -1.19 3.33 1.05
CA THR A 123 -2.24 4.35 0.99
C THR A 123 -2.52 4.94 2.39
N TYR A 124 -2.58 4.11 3.43
CA TYR A 124 -2.71 4.56 4.82
C TYR A 124 -1.58 5.51 5.21
N ARG A 125 -0.31 5.10 5.01
CA ARG A 125 0.86 5.92 5.37
C ARG A 125 0.87 7.26 4.63
N ARG A 126 0.51 7.27 3.34
CA ARG A 126 0.35 8.53 2.58
C ARG A 126 -0.78 9.40 3.14
N GLY A 127 -1.90 8.79 3.56
CA GLY A 127 -3.00 9.49 4.22
C GLY A 127 -2.59 10.10 5.56
N ALA A 128 -1.82 9.38 6.37
CA ALA A 128 -1.26 9.88 7.62
C ALA A 128 -0.30 11.05 7.39
N ILE A 129 0.60 10.96 6.40
CA ILE A 129 1.46 12.08 5.98
C ILE A 129 0.60 13.30 5.61
N ALA A 130 -0.40 13.12 4.77
CA ALA A 130 -1.26 14.22 4.32
C ALA A 130 -2.04 14.86 5.48
N VAL A 131 -2.44 14.09 6.50
CA VAL A 131 -3.04 14.63 7.72
C VAL A 131 -2.02 15.44 8.53
N ASP A 132 -0.82 14.90 8.71
CA ASP A 132 0.28 15.54 9.42
C ASP A 132 0.77 16.83 8.77
N THR A 133 0.68 16.94 7.45
CA THR A 133 1.02 18.14 6.66
C THR A 133 -0.19 19.05 6.44
N GLU A 134 -1.29 18.81 7.15
CA GLU A 134 -2.53 19.59 7.12
C GLU A 134 -3.21 19.64 5.74
N GLU A 135 -2.90 18.70 4.84
CA GLU A 135 -3.56 18.51 3.55
C GLU A 135 -4.88 17.72 3.73
N TRP A 136 -5.79 18.24 4.56
CA TRP A 136 -6.96 17.50 5.08
C TRP A 136 -7.82 16.81 4.01
N ALA A 137 -8.10 17.47 2.88
CA ALA A 137 -8.92 16.87 1.83
C ALA A 137 -8.22 15.67 1.16
N ARG A 138 -6.90 15.77 0.95
CA ARG A 138 -6.06 14.69 0.44
C ARG A 138 -5.96 13.56 1.46
N GLY A 139 -5.74 13.90 2.72
CA GLY A 139 -5.72 12.96 3.84
C GLY A 139 -7.00 12.14 3.95
N GLU A 140 -8.16 12.79 3.90
CA GLU A 140 -9.47 12.12 3.88
C GLU A 140 -9.59 11.13 2.72
N ALA A 141 -9.32 11.56 1.49
CA ALA A 141 -9.47 10.72 0.31
C ALA A 141 -8.57 9.47 0.36
N LEU A 142 -7.32 9.65 0.81
CA LEU A 142 -6.36 8.56 0.98
C LEU A 142 -6.80 7.61 2.11
N LEU A 143 -7.18 8.13 3.28
CA LEU A 143 -7.59 7.32 4.42
C LEU A 143 -8.88 6.53 4.15
N MET A 144 -9.85 7.12 3.43
CA MET A 144 -11.04 6.39 2.99
C MET A 144 -10.68 5.26 2.01
N THR A 145 -9.76 5.51 1.07
CA THR A 145 -9.26 4.47 0.15
C THR A 145 -8.52 3.36 0.89
N ALA A 146 -7.70 3.72 1.89
CA ALA A 146 -7.00 2.75 2.74
C ALA A 146 -8.00 1.91 3.55
N LEU A 147 -9.03 2.54 4.13
CA LEU A 147 -10.08 1.86 4.89
C LEU A 147 -10.80 0.80 4.05
N GLU A 148 -11.17 1.13 2.81
CA GLU A 148 -11.77 0.17 1.88
C GLU A 148 -10.85 -1.05 1.63
N GLY A 149 -9.54 -0.80 1.47
CA GLY A 149 -8.55 -1.86 1.28
C GLY A 149 -8.35 -2.73 2.52
N LEU A 150 -8.29 -2.12 3.71
CA LEU A 150 -8.05 -2.77 5.00
C LEU A 150 -9.26 -3.56 5.53
N CYS A 151 -10.48 -3.13 5.19
CA CYS A 151 -11.73 -3.81 5.55
C CYS A 151 -12.14 -4.93 4.59
N ARG A 152 -11.33 -5.18 3.56
CA ARG A 152 -11.62 -6.17 2.52
C ARG A 152 -11.77 -7.57 3.12
N PRO A 153 -12.84 -8.32 2.80
CA PRO A 153 -12.97 -9.71 3.23
C PRO A 153 -11.82 -10.55 2.67
N THR A 154 -11.04 -11.15 3.57
CA THR A 154 -9.99 -12.11 3.20
C THR A 154 -10.56 -13.52 3.28
N ALA A 155 -10.05 -14.45 2.46
CA ALA A 155 -10.48 -15.85 2.49
C ALA A 155 -10.28 -16.51 3.87
N SER A 156 -9.37 -15.97 4.69
CA SER A 156 -9.06 -16.44 6.04
C SER A 156 -9.89 -15.78 7.15
N SER A 157 -10.85 -14.90 6.85
CA SER A 157 -11.75 -14.23 7.82
C SER A 157 -11.04 -13.48 8.98
N HIS A 158 -9.74 -13.23 8.87
CA HIS A 158 -8.95 -12.45 9.81
C HIS A 158 -8.27 -11.29 9.07
N TRP A 159 -8.11 -10.16 9.75
CA TRP A 159 -7.22 -9.09 9.29
C TRP A 159 -5.85 -9.70 8.94
N SER A 160 -5.41 -9.50 7.71
CA SER A 160 -4.35 -10.30 7.10
C SER A 160 -3.02 -10.26 7.86
N SER A 161 -2.73 -9.16 8.55
CA SER A 161 -1.55 -9.02 9.42
C SER A 161 -1.82 -8.13 10.64
N ALA A 162 -0.93 -8.20 11.63
CA ALA A 162 -0.93 -7.27 12.77
C ALA A 162 -0.73 -5.81 12.31
N GLU A 163 0.08 -5.61 11.26
CA GLU A 163 0.31 -4.30 10.66
C GLU A 163 -0.97 -3.75 10.02
N CYS A 164 -1.74 -4.56 9.29
CA CYS A 164 -3.03 -4.14 8.73
C CYS A 164 -4.04 -3.78 9.84
N ARG A 165 -4.03 -4.49 10.96
CA ARG A 165 -4.88 -4.14 12.12
C ARG A 165 -4.49 -2.80 12.73
N ALA A 166 -3.21 -2.57 12.94
CA ALA A 166 -2.71 -1.29 13.45
C ALA A 166 -3.07 -0.14 12.50
N ALA A 167 -2.83 -0.32 11.20
CA ALA A 167 -3.21 0.65 10.18
C ALA A 167 -4.72 0.91 10.14
N LEU A 168 -5.56 -0.11 10.34
CA LEU A 168 -7.02 0.05 10.38
C LEU A 168 -7.47 0.86 11.60
N LEU A 169 -6.88 0.59 12.77
CA LEU A 169 -7.10 1.35 13.99
C LEU A 169 -6.72 2.82 13.77
N ASP A 170 -5.51 3.06 13.28
CA ASP A 170 -4.98 4.41 13.06
C ASP A 170 -5.79 5.17 12.00
N THR A 171 -6.17 4.52 10.90
CA THR A 171 -6.99 5.11 9.83
C THR A 171 -8.32 5.62 10.39
N ASN A 172 -8.99 4.82 11.21
CA ASN A 172 -10.24 5.21 11.86
C ASN A 172 -10.03 6.37 12.85
N ASN A 173 -8.97 6.34 13.65
CA ASN A 173 -8.63 7.43 14.56
C ASN A 173 -8.36 8.74 13.82
N LEU A 174 -7.56 8.71 12.75
CA LEU A 174 -7.23 9.88 11.93
C LEU A 174 -8.46 10.45 11.23
N LEU A 175 -9.34 9.61 10.70
CA LEU A 175 -10.63 10.06 10.13
C LEU A 175 -11.51 10.69 11.21
N GLY A 176 -11.54 10.12 12.41
CA GLY A 176 -12.21 10.72 13.57
C GLY A 176 -11.68 12.12 13.89
N VAL A 177 -10.36 12.28 14.02
CA VAL A 177 -9.69 13.57 14.25
C VAL A 177 -10.06 14.56 13.15
N LEU A 178 -9.95 14.16 11.89
CA LEU A 178 -10.24 15.00 10.73
C LEU A 178 -11.68 15.53 10.75
N TRP A 179 -12.67 14.67 11.00
CA TRP A 179 -14.07 15.10 11.07
C TRP A 179 -14.36 15.95 12.31
N THR A 180 -13.72 15.69 13.44
CA THR A 180 -13.84 16.57 14.62
C THR A 180 -13.23 17.96 14.39
N ASN A 181 -12.08 18.04 13.71
CA ASN A 181 -11.45 19.32 13.35
C ASN A 181 -12.34 20.15 12.40
N ARG A 182 -13.17 19.50 11.60
CA ARG A 182 -14.17 20.16 10.74
C ARG A 182 -15.47 20.51 11.45
N SER A 183 -15.56 20.28 12.76
CA SER A 183 -16.80 20.45 13.54
C SER A 183 -17.96 19.58 13.04
N GLU A 184 -17.66 18.40 12.50
CA GLU A 184 -18.63 17.40 12.04
C GLU A 184 -18.57 16.11 12.91
N PRO A 185 -18.89 16.18 14.22
CA PRO A 185 -18.71 15.05 15.14
C PRO A 185 -19.61 13.85 14.80
N ASP A 186 -20.76 14.06 14.17
CA ASP A 186 -21.65 12.98 13.75
C ASP A 186 -21.00 12.08 12.69
N ARG A 187 -20.11 12.65 11.86
CA ARG A 187 -19.31 11.90 10.88
C ARG A 187 -18.07 11.27 11.49
N ALA A 188 -17.52 11.88 12.54
CA ALA A 188 -16.38 11.32 13.27
C ALA A 188 -16.76 10.05 14.06
N LEU A 189 -17.95 10.06 14.67
CA LEU A 189 -18.41 9.03 15.60
C LEU A 189 -18.34 7.59 15.07
N PRO A 190 -18.79 7.24 13.85
CA PRO A 190 -18.64 5.88 13.34
C PRO A 190 -17.19 5.42 13.30
N PHE A 191 -16.27 6.25 12.80
CA PHE A 191 -14.84 5.90 12.75
C PHE A 191 -14.26 5.67 14.15
N LEU A 192 -14.57 6.53 15.12
CA LEU A 192 -14.08 6.36 16.49
C LEU A 192 -14.62 5.09 17.17
N ARG A 193 -15.86 4.69 16.85
CA ARG A 193 -16.45 3.43 17.32
C ARG A 193 -15.77 2.21 16.67
N ASP A 194 -15.50 2.30 15.38
CA ASP A 194 -14.82 1.23 14.64
C ASP A 194 -13.37 1.06 15.12
N ALA A 195 -12.66 2.16 15.37
CA ALA A 195 -11.35 2.13 16.04
C ALA A 195 -11.42 1.40 17.39
N GLN A 196 -12.40 1.75 18.23
CA GLN A 196 -12.59 1.08 19.53
C GLN A 196 -12.87 -0.42 19.37
N ALA A 197 -13.67 -0.81 18.37
CA ALA A 197 -13.96 -2.22 18.11
C ALA A 197 -12.69 -3.00 17.72
N VAL A 198 -11.83 -2.42 16.87
CA VAL A 198 -10.55 -3.01 16.48
C VAL A 198 -9.62 -3.18 17.70
N TYR A 199 -9.53 -2.15 18.54
CA TYR A 199 -8.72 -2.20 19.77
C TYR A 199 -9.19 -3.29 20.74
N ASN A 200 -10.51 -3.37 21.00
CA ASN A 200 -11.08 -4.35 21.92
C ASN A 200 -10.90 -5.79 21.44
N ALA A 201 -10.99 -6.01 20.12
CA ALA A 201 -10.74 -7.31 19.52
C ALA A 201 -9.27 -7.76 19.73
N HIS A 202 -8.33 -6.81 19.77
CA HIS A 202 -6.93 -7.09 20.05
C HIS A 202 -6.68 -7.44 21.53
N ASP A 203 -7.25 -6.66 22.46
CA ASP A 203 -7.05 -6.85 23.91
C ASP A 203 -7.65 -8.18 24.42
N SER A 204 -8.77 -8.60 23.84
CA SER A 204 -9.42 -9.88 24.15
C SER A 204 -8.59 -11.12 23.78
N SER A 205 -7.52 -10.95 22.98
CA SER A 205 -6.60 -12.04 22.60
C SER A 205 -5.37 -12.17 23.50
N GLY A 206 -5.14 -11.23 24.43
CA GLY A 206 -3.98 -11.19 25.34
C GLY A 206 -4.28 -11.58 26.80
N GLY A 207 -5.55 -11.78 27.17
CA GLY A 207 -5.99 -11.99 28.56
C GLY A 207 -6.00 -13.44 29.08
N GLY A 208 -5.37 -14.39 28.38
CA GLY A 208 -5.35 -15.81 28.73
C GLY A 208 -4.03 -16.28 29.35
N GLY A 209 -3.58 -15.65 30.43
CA GLY A 209 -2.34 -16.00 31.11
C GLY A 209 -2.31 -15.48 32.54
N GLY A 210 -3.17 -16.04 33.39
CA GLY A 210 -3.12 -15.92 34.85
C GLY A 210 -2.75 -17.25 35.48
#